data_AF-A0A2C5XE38-F1
#
_entry.id   AF-A0A2C5XE38-F1
#
_cell.length_a   1.000
_cell.length_b   1.000
_cell.length_c   1.000
_cell.angle_alpha   90.00
_cell.angle_beta   90.00
_cell.angle_gamma   90.00
#
_symmetry.space_group_name_H-M   'P 1'
#
loop_
_entity.id
_entity.type
_entity.pdbx_description
1 polymer ?
#
loop_
_entity_poly.entity_id
_entity_poly.type
_entity_poly.pdbx_seq_one_letter_code
_entity_poly.pdbx_strand_id
1 'polypeptide(L)'
;MTVSDRMHAHAELVAVQAKLRDWPSLLPSCLVIQHEERRRSPVTSHNCPLHLSFYAAQVLLYRALMYPPTRAAKTTPGSNLRKWFPAALTEFESFAEFLTCINKHDLFGFWGRHARSQLILCGNFLVYLFLLAWERRDIERAYRLLESFHQTVHELHEYDNVVSKTLLRAATLRIDSFFTQAAQIMRHGGDGTVTSMLNPLH
;
A
#
# COMPACT_ATOMS: atom_id res chain seq x y z
N MET A 1 -5.26 -11.42 26.96
CA MET A 1 -3.89 -11.37 26.41
C MET A 1 -3.03 -10.57 27.35
N THR A 2 -2.04 -11.21 27.96
CA THR A 2 -1.16 -10.62 28.98
C THR A 2 -0.14 -9.67 28.33
N VAL A 3 0.56 -8.87 29.15
CA VAL A 3 1.66 -8.03 28.67
C VAL A 3 2.79 -8.88 28.08
N SER A 4 3.06 -10.05 28.68
CA SER A 4 4.04 -11.02 28.19
C SER A 4 3.67 -11.52 26.78
N ASP A 5 2.41 -11.89 26.56
CA ASP A 5 1.93 -12.35 25.24
C ASP A 5 2.11 -11.26 24.17
N ARG A 6 1.85 -9.99 24.51
CA ARG A 6 2.04 -8.84 23.61
C ARG A 6 3.50 -8.64 23.24
N MET A 7 4.40 -8.77 24.21
CA MET A 7 5.84 -8.62 23.97
C MET A 7 6.38 -9.75 23.09
N HIS A 8 5.93 -10.99 23.34
CA HIS A 8 6.32 -12.14 22.53
C HIS A 8 5.82 -12.00 21.08
N ALA A 9 4.53 -11.72 20.89
CA ALA A 9 3.95 -11.49 19.57
C ALA A 9 4.65 -10.33 18.83
N HIS A 10 5.04 -9.26 19.54
CA HIS A 10 5.80 -8.17 18.93
C HIS A 10 7.19 -8.64 18.45
N ALA A 11 7.91 -9.43 19.26
CA ALA A 11 9.20 -9.97 18.87
C ALA A 11 9.09 -10.88 17.63
N GLU A 12 8.04 -11.70 17.54
CA GLU A 12 7.75 -12.50 16.35
C GLU A 12 7.52 -11.64 15.11
N LEU A 13 6.73 -10.57 15.21
CA LEU A 13 6.52 -9.63 14.10
C LEU A 13 7.83 -9.00 13.64
N VAL A 14 8.72 -8.63 14.56
CA VAL A 14 10.06 -8.10 14.21
C VAL A 14 10.90 -9.16 13.50
N ALA A 15 10.84 -10.42 13.93
CA ALA A 15 11.53 -11.51 13.26
C ALA A 15 10.97 -11.76 11.84
N VAL A 16 9.66 -11.67 11.66
CA VAL A 16 9.01 -11.74 10.33
C VAL A 16 9.44 -10.56 9.45
N GLN A 17 9.51 -9.35 10.01
CA GLN A 17 9.99 -8.17 9.28
C GLN A 17 11.41 -8.35 8.76
N ALA A 18 12.31 -8.87 9.61
CA ALA A 18 13.68 -9.16 9.21
C ALA A 18 13.74 -10.17 8.06
N LYS A 19 12.96 -11.26 8.14
CA LYS A 19 12.89 -12.29 7.08
C LYS A 19 12.33 -11.74 5.76
N LEU A 20 11.29 -10.91 5.82
CA LEU A 20 10.69 -10.33 4.62
C LEU A 20 11.62 -9.30 3.95
N ARG A 21 12.48 -8.61 4.71
CA ARG A 21 13.48 -7.71 4.13
C ARG A 21 14.49 -8.46 3.25
N ASP A 22 14.78 -9.72 3.57
CA ASP A 22 15.75 -10.52 2.80
C ASP A 22 15.12 -11.13 1.53
N TRP A 23 13.79 -11.03 1.37
CA TRP A 23 13.04 -11.58 0.23
C TRP A 23 13.63 -11.26 -1.16
N PRO A 24 14.01 -10.00 -1.49
CA PRO A 24 14.58 -9.68 -2.80
C PRO A 24 15.86 -10.46 -3.12
N SER A 25 16.66 -10.79 -2.10
CA SER A 25 17.91 -11.55 -2.26
C SER A 25 17.69 -13.06 -2.42
N LEU A 26 16.53 -13.56 -1.97
CA LEU A 26 16.18 -14.97 -2.01
C LEU A 26 15.38 -15.36 -3.27
N LEU A 27 14.89 -14.35 -4.01
CA LEU A 27 14.12 -14.55 -5.22
C LEU A 27 14.98 -15.13 -6.36
N PRO A 28 14.59 -16.29 -6.93
CA PRO A 28 15.19 -16.78 -8.17
C PRO A 28 15.07 -15.74 -9.29
N SER A 29 16.07 -15.64 -10.15
CA SER A 29 16.12 -14.66 -11.24
C SER A 29 14.92 -14.71 -12.19
N CYS A 30 14.31 -15.88 -12.39
CA CYS A 30 13.11 -16.05 -13.20
C CYS A 30 11.83 -15.44 -12.59
N LEU A 31 11.84 -15.11 -11.30
CA LEU A 31 10.75 -14.46 -10.59
C LEU A 31 10.96 -12.95 -10.40
N VAL A 32 12.17 -12.45 -10.69
CA VAL A 32 12.51 -11.02 -10.59
C VAL A 32 11.78 -10.25 -11.69
N ILE A 33 11.24 -9.08 -11.31
CA ILE A 33 10.63 -8.15 -12.28
C ILE A 33 11.67 -7.08 -12.61
N GLN A 34 12.16 -7.09 -13.85
CA GLN A 34 13.06 -6.05 -14.34
C GLN A 34 12.23 -4.86 -14.82
N HIS A 35 12.30 -3.75 -14.08
CA HIS A 35 11.38 -2.60 -14.20
C HIS A 35 11.24 -2.08 -15.64
N GLU A 36 12.35 -1.69 -16.28
CA GLU A 36 12.33 -1.10 -17.62
C GLU A 36 11.92 -2.09 -18.72
N GLU A 37 12.42 -3.32 -18.64
CA GLU A 37 12.09 -4.38 -19.60
C GLU A 37 10.61 -4.76 -19.49
N ARG A 38 10.10 -4.90 -18.26
CA ARG A 38 8.73 -5.27 -17.97
C ARG A 38 7.77 -4.22 -18.51
N ARG A 39 8.02 -2.93 -18.25
CA ARG A 39 7.15 -1.83 -18.69
C ARG A 39 6.93 -1.86 -20.22
N ARG A 40 7.94 -2.22 -21.00
CA ARG A 40 7.90 -2.22 -22.48
C ARG A 40 7.49 -3.57 -23.08
N SER A 41 7.44 -4.63 -22.29
CA SER A 41 7.22 -5.99 -22.80
C SER A 41 5.76 -6.25 -23.18
N PRO A 42 5.48 -6.81 -24.37
CA PRO A 42 4.14 -7.20 -24.78
C PRO A 42 3.69 -8.56 -24.20
N VAL A 43 4.59 -9.28 -23.51
CA VAL A 43 4.34 -10.64 -23.01
C VAL A 43 3.79 -10.58 -21.59
N THR A 44 2.65 -11.21 -21.30
CA THR A 44 2.09 -11.27 -19.94
C THR A 44 3.06 -11.86 -18.93
N SER A 45 3.37 -11.10 -17.88
CA SER A 45 4.07 -11.61 -16.70
C SER A 45 3.10 -12.32 -15.76
N HIS A 46 3.44 -13.54 -15.39
CA HIS A 46 2.71 -14.30 -14.35
C HIS A 46 3.35 -14.12 -12.96
N ASN A 47 4.41 -13.32 -12.85
CA ASN A 47 5.11 -13.08 -11.60
C ASN A 47 4.49 -11.91 -10.80
N CYS A 48 3.80 -10.97 -11.45
CA CYS A 48 3.25 -9.79 -10.78
C CYS A 48 2.30 -10.11 -9.59
N PRO A 49 1.46 -11.17 -9.63
CA PRO A 49 0.66 -11.57 -8.47
C PRO A 49 1.48 -12.00 -7.24
N LEU A 50 2.65 -12.61 -7.45
CA LEU A 50 3.56 -12.99 -6.36
C LEU A 50 4.06 -11.74 -5.63
N HIS A 51 4.55 -10.75 -6.38
CA HIS A 51 5.03 -9.48 -5.83
C HIS A 51 3.90 -8.71 -5.13
N LEU A 52 2.71 -8.67 -5.72
CA LEU A 52 1.54 -8.06 -5.07
C LEU A 52 1.17 -8.77 -3.75
N SER A 53 1.30 -10.09 -3.69
CA SER A 53 1.06 -10.86 -2.47
C SER A 53 2.08 -10.54 -1.37
N PHE A 54 3.35 -10.35 -1.75
CA PHE A 54 4.41 -9.89 -0.85
C PHE A 54 4.06 -8.52 -0.24
N TYR A 55 3.70 -7.54 -1.06
CA TYR A 55 3.32 -6.21 -0.56
C TYR A 55 2.06 -6.24 0.31
N ALA A 56 1.08 -7.08 -0.03
CA ALA A 56 -0.09 -7.30 0.82
C ALA A 56 0.29 -7.89 2.21
N ALA A 57 1.27 -8.79 2.26
CA ALA A 57 1.80 -9.29 3.53
C ALA A 57 2.52 -8.18 4.32
N GLN A 58 3.29 -7.31 3.64
CA GLN A 58 3.90 -6.14 4.27
C GLN A 58 2.85 -5.19 4.86
N VAL A 59 1.71 -4.95 4.20
CA VAL A 59 0.60 -4.17 4.79
C VAL A 59 0.19 -4.74 6.15
N LEU A 60 -0.09 -6.05 6.19
CA LEU A 60 -0.56 -6.70 7.41
C LEU A 60 0.49 -6.61 8.52
N LEU A 61 1.74 -6.88 8.19
CA LEU A 61 2.88 -6.79 9.10
C LEU A 61 3.01 -5.38 9.68
N TYR A 62 3.09 -4.35 8.82
CA TYR A 62 3.33 -2.98 9.29
C TYR A 62 2.12 -2.40 10.02
N ARG A 63 0.89 -2.79 9.68
CA ARG A 63 -0.29 -2.45 10.50
C ARG A 63 -0.18 -3.03 11.91
N ALA A 64 0.30 -4.26 12.05
CA ALA A 64 0.50 -4.89 13.34
C ALA A 64 1.67 -4.26 14.12
N LEU A 65 2.80 -4.00 13.45
CA LEU A 65 3.98 -3.37 14.06
C LEU A 65 3.72 -1.94 14.54
N MET A 66 2.89 -1.18 13.82
CA MET A 66 2.54 0.21 14.16
C MET A 66 1.38 0.32 15.16
N TYR A 67 0.79 -0.80 15.60
CA TYR A 67 -0.32 -0.78 16.54
C TYR A 67 0.12 -0.31 17.95
N PRO A 68 -0.70 0.50 18.65
CA PRO A 68 -1.98 1.07 18.22
C PRO A 68 -1.83 2.42 17.48
N PRO A 69 -2.57 2.66 16.39
CA PRO A 69 -2.47 3.89 15.60
C PRO A 69 -3.32 5.04 16.19
N THR A 70 -3.01 5.46 17.41
CA THR A 70 -3.74 6.55 18.09
C THR A 70 -3.10 7.91 17.83
N ARG A 71 -3.87 8.99 18.02
CA ARG A 71 -3.32 10.37 17.98
C ARG A 71 -2.17 10.56 18.96
N ALA A 72 -2.27 9.98 20.16
CA ALA A 72 -1.19 10.01 21.15
C ALA A 72 0.06 9.26 20.64
N ALA A 73 -0.10 8.10 20.00
CA ALA A 73 1.03 7.37 19.44
C ALA A 73 1.75 8.17 18.34
N LYS A 74 1.05 9.03 17.58
CA LYS A 74 1.65 9.91 16.57
C LYS A 74 2.59 10.95 17.18
N THR A 75 2.29 11.45 18.39
CA THR A 75 3.06 12.52 19.04
C THR A 75 4.09 12.01 20.05
N THR A 76 3.95 10.78 20.54
CA THR A 76 4.88 10.18 21.51
C THR A 76 6.14 9.64 20.84
N PRO A 77 7.34 10.21 21.09
CA PRO A 77 8.60 9.63 20.64
C PRO A 77 8.78 8.22 21.20
N GLY A 78 9.25 7.28 20.37
CA GLY A 78 9.46 5.89 20.79
C GLY A 78 8.21 5.00 20.77
N SER A 79 7.03 5.53 20.42
CA SER A 79 5.87 4.69 20.15
C SER A 79 6.14 3.73 18.99
N ASN A 80 5.48 2.57 19.01
CA ASN A 80 5.54 1.60 17.91
C ASN A 80 5.21 2.23 16.55
N LEU A 81 4.19 3.09 16.51
CA LEU A 81 3.85 3.85 15.32
C LEU A 81 5.05 4.68 14.83
N ARG A 82 5.61 5.55 15.68
CA ARG A 82 6.75 6.42 15.32
C ARG A 82 7.98 5.62 14.92
N LYS A 83 8.23 4.49 15.58
CA LYS A 83 9.37 3.60 15.33
C LYS A 83 9.30 2.94 13.95
N TRP A 84 8.14 2.39 13.58
CA TRP A 84 8.00 1.56 12.38
C TRP A 84 7.50 2.32 11.15
N PHE A 85 6.92 3.51 11.33
CA PHE A 85 6.37 4.30 10.24
C PHE A 85 7.38 4.64 9.12
N PRO A 86 8.63 5.07 9.40
CA PRO A 86 9.60 5.34 8.34
C PRO A 86 9.97 4.10 7.52
N ALA A 87 10.03 2.93 8.15
CA ALA A 87 10.27 1.66 7.46
C ALA A 87 9.06 1.28 6.59
N ALA A 88 7.84 1.43 7.11
CA ALA A 88 6.61 1.18 6.36
C ALA A 88 6.51 2.08 5.11
N LEU A 89 6.89 3.37 5.21
CA LEU A 89 6.96 4.27 4.06
C LEU A 89 7.96 3.78 3.01
N THR A 90 9.16 3.38 3.44
CA THR A 90 10.24 2.96 2.54
C THR A 90 9.87 1.69 1.77
N GLU A 91 9.28 0.71 2.45
CA GLU A 91 8.80 -0.51 1.77
C GLU A 91 7.66 -0.22 0.77
N PHE A 92 6.80 0.75 1.10
CA PHE A 92 5.71 1.15 0.20
C PHE A 92 6.15 2.09 -0.94
N GLU A 93 7.33 2.70 -0.85
CA GLU A 93 8.01 3.29 -2.01
C GLU A 93 8.35 2.20 -3.04
N SER A 94 8.91 1.07 -2.60
CA SER A 94 9.16 -0.07 -3.49
C SER A 94 7.87 -0.65 -4.08
N PHE A 95 6.76 -0.67 -3.33
CA PHE A 95 5.44 -1.03 -3.87
C PHE A 95 5.00 -0.10 -5.00
N ALA A 96 5.09 1.22 -4.79
CA ALA A 96 4.71 2.20 -5.80
C ALA A 96 5.57 2.04 -7.07
N GLU A 97 6.88 1.88 -6.92
CA GLU A 97 7.80 1.61 -8.03
C GLU A 97 7.44 0.33 -8.79
N PHE A 98 7.18 -0.77 -8.08
CA PHE A 98 6.71 -2.03 -8.68
C PHE A 98 5.43 -1.82 -9.49
N LEU A 99 4.46 -1.07 -8.94
CA LEU A 99 3.19 -0.82 -9.62
C LEU A 99 3.40 -0.05 -10.93
N THR A 100 4.33 0.92 -10.98
CA THR A 100 4.66 1.67 -12.20
C THR A 100 5.30 0.83 -13.32
N CYS A 101 5.63 -0.43 -13.04
CA CYS A 101 6.20 -1.37 -14.01
C CYS A 101 5.18 -2.34 -14.59
N ILE A 102 4.03 -2.46 -13.93
CA ILE A 102 2.91 -3.24 -14.44
C ILE A 102 2.40 -2.55 -15.69
N ASN A 103 2.24 -3.32 -16.76
CA ASN A 103 1.59 -2.85 -17.97
C ASN A 103 0.27 -3.59 -18.23
N LYS A 104 -0.46 -3.17 -19.26
CA LYS A 104 -1.76 -3.77 -19.62
C LYS A 104 -1.72 -5.29 -19.85
N HIS A 105 -0.61 -5.83 -20.33
CA HIS A 105 -0.47 -7.27 -20.58
C HIS A 105 -0.33 -8.06 -19.28
N ASP A 106 0.24 -7.45 -18.25
CA ASP A 106 0.41 -8.08 -16.94
C ASP A 106 -0.93 -8.21 -16.21
N LEU A 107 -1.90 -7.32 -16.49
CA LEU A 107 -3.26 -7.40 -15.94
C LEU A 107 -3.96 -8.73 -16.24
N PHE A 108 -3.64 -9.37 -17.37
CA PHE A 108 -4.12 -10.71 -17.71
C PHE A 108 -3.49 -11.80 -16.83
N GLY A 109 -2.27 -11.57 -16.34
CA GLY A 109 -1.56 -12.43 -15.40
C GLY A 109 -2.09 -12.34 -13.97
N PHE A 110 -2.95 -11.37 -13.65
CA PHE A 110 -3.62 -11.30 -12.36
C PHE A 110 -4.86 -12.17 -12.33
N TRP A 111 -4.63 -13.48 -12.22
CA TRP A 111 -5.68 -14.48 -12.11
C TRP A 111 -6.27 -14.49 -10.68
N GLY A 112 -7.41 -13.82 -10.49
CA GLY A 112 -8.37 -14.20 -9.44
C GLY A 112 -8.72 -13.17 -8.36
N ARG A 113 -9.66 -13.59 -7.49
CA ARG A 113 -10.25 -12.83 -6.37
C ARG A 113 -9.22 -12.18 -5.44
N HIS A 114 -8.05 -12.79 -5.28
CA HIS A 114 -7.07 -12.38 -4.29
C HIS A 114 -6.26 -11.16 -4.75
N ALA A 115 -5.88 -11.08 -6.03
CA ALA A 115 -5.17 -9.92 -6.58
C ALA A 115 -5.96 -8.63 -6.36
N ARG A 116 -7.28 -8.68 -6.58
CA ARG A 116 -8.18 -7.54 -6.31
C ARG A 116 -8.16 -7.13 -4.84
N SER A 117 -8.35 -8.08 -3.93
CA SER A 117 -8.33 -7.80 -2.49
C SER A 117 -6.97 -7.29 -2.01
N GLN A 118 -5.86 -7.83 -2.55
CA GLN A 118 -4.50 -7.42 -2.23
C GLN A 118 -4.20 -6.01 -2.73
N LEU A 119 -4.61 -5.67 -3.96
CA LEU A 119 -4.46 -4.32 -4.50
C LEU A 119 -5.26 -3.30 -3.70
N ILE A 120 -6.52 -3.63 -3.35
CA ILE A 120 -7.33 -2.81 -2.44
C ILE A 120 -6.62 -2.65 -1.10
N LEU A 121 -6.09 -3.73 -0.53
CA LEU A 121 -5.38 -3.68 0.76
C LEU A 121 -4.16 -2.74 0.70
N CYS A 122 -3.37 -2.80 -0.38
CA CYS A 122 -2.22 -1.93 -0.60
C CYS A 122 -2.65 -0.46 -0.79
N GLY A 123 -3.66 -0.20 -1.63
CA GLY A 123 -4.20 1.16 -1.81
C GLY A 123 -4.77 1.75 -0.51
N ASN A 124 -5.47 0.94 0.30
CA ASN A 124 -5.95 1.36 1.62
C ASN A 124 -4.80 1.70 2.56
N PHE A 125 -3.68 0.97 2.45
CA PHE A 125 -2.53 1.20 3.29
C PHE A 125 -1.81 2.49 2.93
N LEU A 126 -1.76 2.88 1.65
CA LEU A 126 -1.27 4.21 1.25
C LEU A 126 -2.09 5.34 1.90
N VAL A 127 -3.42 5.23 1.87
CA VAL A 127 -4.30 6.20 2.54
C VAL A 127 -4.03 6.22 4.04
N TYR A 128 -3.88 5.03 4.65
CA TYR A 128 -3.56 4.88 6.06
C TYR A 128 -2.21 5.51 6.43
N LEU A 129 -1.16 5.32 5.62
CA LEU A 129 0.15 5.94 5.81
C LEU A 129 0.04 7.47 5.76
N PHE A 130 -0.67 8.02 4.78
CA PHE A 130 -0.90 9.46 4.69
C PHE A 130 -1.62 10.02 5.92
N LEU A 131 -2.69 9.37 6.39
CA LEU A 131 -3.42 9.79 7.58
C LEU A 131 -2.57 9.72 8.86
N LEU A 132 -1.62 8.79 8.92
CA LEU A 132 -0.73 8.61 10.07
C LEU A 132 0.56 9.41 10.00
N ALA A 133 0.89 10.00 8.85
CA ALA A 133 2.01 10.91 8.71
C ALA A 133 1.87 12.08 9.70
N TRP A 134 3.01 12.51 10.27
CA TRP A 134 3.06 13.54 11.30
C TRP A 134 4.07 14.62 10.97
N GLU A 135 5.28 14.24 10.56
CA GLU A 135 6.30 15.19 10.13
C GLU A 135 6.04 15.63 8.69
N ARG A 136 6.37 16.89 8.37
CA ARG A 136 6.20 17.44 7.02
C ARG A 136 6.82 16.55 5.94
N ARG A 137 8.05 16.08 6.17
CA ARG A 137 8.76 15.17 5.25
C ARG A 137 7.96 13.89 5.00
N ASP A 138 7.40 13.31 6.05
CA ASP A 138 6.66 12.06 5.98
C ASP A 138 5.29 12.25 5.30
N ILE A 139 4.66 13.41 5.49
CA ILE A 139 3.43 13.80 4.78
C ILE A 139 3.71 13.92 3.28
N GLU A 140 4.79 14.61 2.90
CA GLU A 140 5.20 14.78 1.49
C GLU A 140 5.51 13.43 0.83
N ARG A 141 6.23 12.53 1.52
CA ARG A 141 6.49 11.16 1.04
C ARG A 141 5.20 10.37 0.84
N ALA A 142 4.34 10.31 1.86
CA ALA A 142 3.08 9.57 1.80
C ALA A 142 2.14 10.12 0.70
N TYR A 143 2.12 11.44 0.50
CA TYR A 143 1.35 12.07 -0.58
C TYR A 143 1.85 11.65 -1.96
N ARG A 144 3.17 11.68 -2.21
CA ARG A 144 3.76 11.23 -3.48
C ARG A 144 3.42 9.77 -3.78
N LEU A 145 3.38 8.91 -2.77
CA LEU A 145 2.96 7.51 -2.94
C LEU A 145 1.49 7.40 -3.39
N LEU A 146 0.60 8.18 -2.77
CA LEU A 146 -0.81 8.22 -3.15
C LEU A 146 -1.01 8.74 -4.58
N GLU A 147 -0.29 9.80 -4.95
CA GLU A 147 -0.33 10.40 -6.28
C GLU A 147 0.20 9.42 -7.34
N SER A 148 1.36 8.79 -7.09
CA SER A 148 1.93 7.78 -7.98
C SER A 148 0.99 6.59 -8.18
N PHE A 149 0.36 6.10 -7.10
CA PHE A 149 -0.64 5.05 -7.15
C PHE A 149 -1.87 5.46 -7.96
N HIS A 150 -2.39 6.66 -7.71
CA HIS A 150 -3.55 7.22 -8.42
C HIS A 150 -3.30 7.28 -9.93
N GLN A 151 -2.19 7.90 -10.32
CA GLN A 151 -1.80 8.04 -11.72
C GLN A 151 -1.65 6.66 -12.40
N THR A 152 -0.91 5.74 -11.77
CA THR A 152 -0.65 4.42 -12.35
C THR A 152 -1.92 3.59 -12.53
N VAL A 153 -2.81 3.59 -11.53
CA VAL A 153 -4.08 2.85 -11.60
C VAL A 153 -4.99 3.46 -12.67
N HIS A 154 -4.99 4.79 -12.83
CA HIS A 154 -5.79 5.46 -13.86
C HIS A 154 -5.27 5.14 -15.27
N GLU A 155 -3.95 5.23 -15.49
CA GLU A 155 -3.31 4.84 -16.75
C GLU A 155 -3.62 3.39 -17.13
N LEU A 156 -3.59 2.47 -16.17
CA LEU A 156 -3.94 1.07 -16.38
C LEU A 156 -5.43 0.85 -16.62
N HIS A 157 -6.30 1.71 -16.10
CA HIS A 157 -7.76 1.63 -16.25
C HIS A 157 -8.25 2.14 -17.62
N GLU A 158 -7.51 3.03 -18.28
CA GLU A 158 -7.83 3.53 -19.62
C GLU A 158 -7.81 2.42 -20.69
N TYR A 159 -7.17 1.29 -20.43
CA TYR A 159 -7.16 0.15 -21.35
C TYR A 159 -8.50 -0.57 -21.40
N ASP A 160 -9.01 -0.77 -22.61
CA ASP A 160 -10.34 -1.35 -22.83
C ASP A 160 -10.36 -2.88 -22.69
N ASN A 161 -10.27 -3.35 -21.44
CA ASN A 161 -10.42 -4.76 -21.10
C ASN A 161 -11.28 -4.92 -19.84
N VAL A 162 -12.38 -5.66 -19.95
CA VAL A 162 -13.38 -5.82 -18.88
C VAL A 162 -12.80 -6.43 -17.60
N VAL A 163 -11.91 -7.43 -17.73
CA VAL A 163 -11.29 -8.13 -16.59
C VAL A 163 -10.33 -7.18 -15.85
N SER A 164 -9.51 -6.47 -16.61
CA SER A 164 -8.57 -5.46 -16.10
C SER A 164 -9.29 -4.30 -15.40
N LYS A 165 -10.34 -3.76 -16.02
CA LYS A 165 -11.20 -2.73 -15.41
C LYS A 165 -11.82 -3.23 -14.11
N THR A 166 -12.29 -4.48 -14.07
CA THR A 166 -12.90 -5.07 -12.85
C THR A 166 -11.89 -5.24 -11.71
N LEU A 167 -10.64 -5.59 -12.02
CA LEU A 167 -9.55 -5.69 -11.05
C LEU A 167 -9.25 -4.34 -10.41
N LEU A 168 -9.11 -3.30 -11.24
CA LEU A 168 -8.66 -1.97 -10.83
C LEU A 168 -9.77 -1.12 -10.20
N ARG A 169 -11.02 -1.28 -10.66
CA ARG A 169 -12.17 -0.41 -10.32
C ARG A 169 -12.31 -0.11 -8.84
N ALA A 170 -12.17 -1.12 -7.98
CA ALA A 170 -12.33 -0.91 -6.54
C ALA A 170 -11.20 -0.08 -5.92
N ALA A 171 -9.98 -0.24 -6.40
CA ALA A 171 -8.86 0.58 -5.99
C ALA A 171 -9.02 2.02 -6.52
N THR A 172 -9.37 2.18 -7.80
CA THR A 172 -9.63 3.47 -8.47
C THR A 172 -10.69 4.29 -7.73
N LEU A 173 -11.89 3.71 -7.53
CA LEU A 173 -12.99 4.40 -6.85
C LEU A 173 -12.63 4.86 -5.43
N ARG A 174 -11.82 4.05 -4.73
CA ARG A 174 -11.42 4.40 -3.36
C ARG A 174 -10.45 5.57 -3.34
N ILE A 175 -9.45 5.56 -4.23
CA ILE A 175 -8.47 6.64 -4.29
C ILE A 175 -9.12 7.94 -4.78
N ASP A 176 -10.02 7.87 -5.76
CA ASP A 176 -10.78 9.03 -6.25
C ASP A 176 -11.68 9.62 -5.16
N SER A 177 -12.35 8.76 -4.39
CA SER A 177 -13.17 9.18 -3.25
C SER A 177 -12.32 9.91 -2.21
N PHE A 178 -11.12 9.39 -1.88
CA PHE A 178 -10.19 10.05 -0.97
C PHE A 178 -9.78 11.43 -1.48
N PHE A 179 -9.33 11.56 -2.74
CA PHE A 179 -8.92 12.86 -3.29
C PHE A 179 -10.08 13.85 -3.38
N THR A 180 -11.28 13.38 -3.75
CA THR A 180 -12.49 14.22 -3.79
C THR A 180 -12.84 14.75 -2.41
N GLN A 181 -12.86 13.88 -1.39
CA GLN A 181 -13.13 14.26 0.00
C GLN A 181 -12.06 15.22 0.55
N ALA A 182 -10.78 14.95 0.29
CA ALA A 182 -9.69 15.83 0.69
C ALA A 182 -9.84 17.22 0.08
N ALA A 183 -10.14 17.30 -1.22
CA ALA A 183 -10.35 18.57 -1.90
C ALA A 183 -11.59 19.33 -1.40
N GLN A 184 -12.65 18.64 -0.96
CA GLN A 184 -13.82 19.25 -0.33
C GLN A 184 -13.48 19.82 1.06
N ILE A 185 -12.75 19.07 1.89
CA ILE A 185 -12.32 19.53 3.22
C ILE A 185 -11.43 20.78 3.11
N MET A 186 -10.52 20.81 2.14
CA MET A 186 -9.66 21.97 1.88
C MET A 186 -10.45 23.20 1.40
N ARG A 187 -11.51 23.01 0.60
CA ARG A 187 -12.37 24.10 0.10
C ARG A 187 -13.34 24.64 1.16
N HIS A 188 -13.79 23.80 2.09
CA HIS A 188 -14.79 24.16 3.10
C HIS A 188 -14.19 24.48 4.48
N GLY A 189 -12.86 24.62 4.59
CA GLY A 189 -12.24 25.18 5.79
C GLY A 189 -12.39 24.35 7.06
N GLY A 190 -12.10 23.04 7.01
CA GLY A 190 -11.73 22.26 8.21
C GLY A 190 -12.83 21.92 9.23
N ASP A 191 -14.09 22.28 9.02
CA ASP A 191 -15.21 21.86 9.90
C ASP A 191 -15.66 20.40 9.67
N GLY A 192 -15.09 19.72 8.67
CA GLY A 192 -15.34 18.31 8.37
C GLY A 192 -14.46 17.40 9.22
N THR A 193 -15.00 16.88 10.33
CA THR A 193 -14.34 15.87 11.17
C THR A 193 -13.82 14.69 10.31
N VAL A 194 -12.51 14.45 10.37
CA VAL A 194 -11.75 13.38 9.66
C VAL A 194 -12.22 11.95 9.96
N THR A 195 -13.24 11.78 10.80
CA THR A 195 -13.81 10.50 11.24
C THR A 195 -14.45 9.66 10.12
N SER A 196 -14.81 10.24 8.98
CA SER A 196 -15.44 9.50 7.87
C SER A 196 -14.48 8.64 7.05
N MET A 197 -13.16 8.89 7.08
CA MET A 197 -12.20 8.18 6.20
C MET A 197 -11.83 6.76 6.68
N LEU A 198 -12.27 6.34 7.86
CA LEU A 198 -11.89 5.06 8.49
C LEU A 198 -12.99 3.97 8.46
N ASN A 199 -14.22 4.29 8.04
CA ASN A 199 -15.31 3.31 7.96
C ASN A 199 -15.76 3.07 6.51
N PRO A 200 -15.23 2.03 5.84
CA PRO A 200 -15.91 1.44 4.70
C PRO A 200 -16.72 0.26 5.21
N LEU A 201 -17.93 0.47 5.75
CA LEU A 201 -18.92 -0.59 5.97
C LEU A 201 -20.27 0.05 6.32
N HIS A 202 -21.10 0.26 5.29
CA HIS A 202 -22.51 -0.13 5.28
C HIS A 202 -22.85 -0.60 3.87
#